data_AF-A0A7L4HRA9-F1
#
_entry.id   AF-A0A7L4HRA9-F1
#
_cell.length_a   1.000
_cell.length_b   1.000
_cell.length_c   1.000
_cell.angle_alpha   90.00
_cell.angle_beta   90.00
_cell.angle_gamma   90.00
#
_symmetry.space_group_name_H-M   'P 1'
#
loop_
_entity.id
_entity.type
_entity.pdbx_description
1 polymer ?
#
loop_
_entity_poly.entity_id
_entity_poly.type
_entity_poly.pdbx_seq_one_letter_code
_entity_poly.pdbx_strand_id
1 'polypeptide(L)'
;MTRWARRSGAGGERALGATPWEEMERGRTRRTTRRPRKGCGNEDVNGFAAYLQQRWQGGEGAEAGSAGPGKEVAEALRKDRRREDRRLKRQEMKKNAMVCFHCREPGHGVADCPAVLESQDMGTGICYRCGSTEHDISKCKAKVDPAVGPFPYAKCFICGEMGHLSRSCPDNPKGLYAEGGGCRLCGSVEHFRKDCPEKQNLGEM
;
A
#
# COMPACT_ATOMS: atom_id res chain seq x y z
N MET A 1 56.03 -15.64 -34.02
CA MET A 1 56.91 -14.88 -33.11
C MET A 1 56.98 -13.43 -33.58
N THR A 2 56.37 -12.49 -32.84
CA THR A 2 56.66 -11.02 -32.79
C THR A 2 55.56 -10.35 -31.95
N ARG A 3 55.73 -10.26 -30.63
CA ARG A 3 56.25 -9.11 -29.83
C ARG A 3 55.34 -7.87 -29.85
N TRP A 4 54.46 -7.77 -28.85
CA TRP A 4 53.70 -6.56 -28.52
C TRP A 4 54.64 -5.46 -28.03
N ALA A 5 54.54 -4.26 -28.59
CA ALA A 5 55.20 -3.07 -28.07
C ALA A 5 54.32 -2.45 -26.97
N ARG A 6 54.82 -2.42 -25.74
CA ARG A 6 54.26 -1.57 -24.67
C ARG A 6 54.82 -0.16 -24.86
N ARG A 7 53.95 0.84 -24.87
CA ARG A 7 54.37 2.23 -24.68
C ARG A 7 54.09 2.60 -23.22
N SER A 8 55.15 2.94 -22.49
CA SER A 8 55.07 3.49 -21.14
C SER A 8 54.72 4.97 -21.22
N GLY A 9 53.69 5.39 -20.48
CA GLY A 9 53.39 6.79 -20.18
C GLY A 9 53.90 7.15 -18.79
N ALA A 10 54.42 8.37 -18.66
CA ALA A 10 55.24 8.87 -17.55
C ALA A 10 54.49 8.96 -16.21
N GLY A 11 55.21 8.72 -15.13
CA GLY A 11 54.72 8.88 -13.76
C GLY A 11 54.58 10.35 -13.34
N GLY A 12 53.69 10.58 -12.36
CA GLY A 12 53.64 11.84 -11.64
C GLY A 12 52.26 12.36 -11.21
N GLU A 13 51.33 11.52 -10.75
CA GLU A 13 50.14 12.00 -10.00
C GLU A 13 49.99 11.21 -8.71
N ARG A 14 50.03 11.89 -7.55
CA ARG A 14 49.79 11.29 -6.23
C ARG A 14 48.31 10.95 -6.09
N ALA A 15 48.01 9.75 -5.59
CA ALA A 15 46.66 9.40 -5.16
C ALA A 15 46.20 10.38 -4.07
N LEU A 16 45.00 10.96 -4.24
CA LEU A 16 44.35 11.74 -3.18
C LEU A 16 44.11 10.83 -1.97
N GLY A 17 44.47 11.31 -0.78
CA GLY A 17 44.33 10.56 0.47
C GLY A 17 42.87 10.25 0.78
N ALA A 18 42.63 9.07 1.36
CA ALA A 18 41.31 8.66 1.81
C ALA A 18 40.78 9.66 2.86
N THR A 19 39.51 10.05 2.72
CA THR A 19 38.83 10.93 3.68
C THR A 19 38.77 10.27 5.06
N PRO A 20 39.14 10.98 6.14
CA PRO A 20 39.12 10.46 7.50
C PRO A 20 37.71 10.05 7.96
N TRP A 21 37.62 8.99 8.76
CA TRP A 21 36.34 8.39 9.20
C TRP A 21 35.42 9.38 9.94
N GLU A 22 35.98 10.34 10.69
CA GLU A 22 35.23 11.38 11.42
C GLU A 22 34.44 12.32 10.50
N GLU A 23 34.86 12.45 9.23
CA GLU A 23 34.20 13.29 8.24
C GLU A 23 33.00 12.59 7.58
N MET A 24 32.98 11.25 7.56
CA MET A 24 31.84 10.47 7.09
C MET A 24 30.70 10.35 8.10
N GLU A 25 30.96 10.53 9.41
CA GLU A 25 29.92 10.46 10.44
C GLU A 25 29.00 11.69 10.48
N ARG A 26 29.48 12.85 10.03
CA ARG A 26 28.68 14.09 9.95
C ARG A 26 27.67 14.10 8.78
N GLY A 27 27.59 13.03 8.00
CA GLY A 27 26.74 12.93 6.80
C GLY A 27 25.58 11.93 6.85
N ARG A 28 25.22 11.36 8.01
CA ARG A 28 24.17 10.31 8.07
C ARG A 28 23.20 10.40 9.24
N THR A 29 22.56 11.54 9.45
CA THR A 29 21.23 11.54 10.11
C THR A 29 20.16 11.19 9.07
N ARG A 30 20.11 9.91 8.66
CA ARG A 30 18.89 9.36 8.04
C ARG A 30 17.80 9.32 9.11
N ARG A 31 17.12 10.45 9.31
CA ARG A 31 15.80 10.49 9.93
C ARG A 31 14.89 9.62 9.07
N THR A 32 14.60 8.41 9.54
CA THR A 32 13.45 7.63 9.06
C THR A 32 12.18 8.29 9.61
N THR A 33 11.86 9.49 9.14
CA THR A 33 10.48 9.96 9.24
C THR A 33 9.69 9.20 8.19
N ARG A 34 8.72 8.39 8.64
CA ARG A 34 7.69 7.83 7.75
C ARG A 34 7.12 9.01 6.98
N ARG A 35 7.43 9.13 5.69
CA ARG A 35 6.81 10.14 4.84
C ARG A 35 5.29 9.94 4.95
N PRO A 36 4.51 10.93 5.41
CA PRO A 36 3.07 10.83 5.33
C PRO A 36 2.70 10.57 3.88
N ARG A 37 1.65 9.76 3.65
CA ARG A 37 1.12 9.50 2.29
C ARG A 37 0.94 10.87 1.65
N LYS A 38 1.74 11.17 0.63
CA LYS A 38 1.69 12.43 -0.10
C LYS A 38 0.28 12.51 -0.67
N GLY A 39 -0.59 13.28 -0.01
CA GLY A 39 -1.87 13.66 -0.61
C GLY A 39 -1.50 14.23 -1.96
N CYS A 40 -2.09 13.74 -3.05
CA CYS A 40 -1.80 14.35 -4.33
C CYS A 40 -2.47 15.73 -4.28
N GLY A 41 -1.69 16.70 -3.81
CA GLY A 41 -1.91 18.11 -4.02
C GLY A 41 -1.95 18.33 -5.51
N ASN A 42 -2.91 19.14 -5.92
CA ASN A 42 -3.11 19.52 -7.31
C ASN A 42 -2.05 20.57 -7.72
N GLU A 43 -0.78 20.24 -7.51
CA GLU A 43 0.34 21.05 -7.93
C GLU A 43 0.66 20.67 -9.37
N ASP A 44 0.80 21.66 -10.25
CA ASP A 44 1.16 21.48 -11.65
C ASP A 44 2.59 20.95 -11.75
N VAL A 45 2.73 19.63 -11.63
CA VAL A 45 4.03 18.94 -11.65
C VAL A 45 4.76 19.11 -12.98
N ASN A 46 4.05 19.46 -14.06
CA ASN A 46 4.58 19.50 -15.42
C ASN A 46 4.70 20.91 -16.01
N GLY A 47 4.42 21.96 -15.21
CA GLY A 47 4.52 23.35 -15.64
C GLY A 47 3.59 23.70 -16.81
N PHE A 48 2.49 22.96 -17.00
CA PHE A 48 1.56 23.19 -18.11
C PHE A 48 0.87 24.56 -18.00
N ALA A 49 0.54 25.01 -16.79
CA ALA A 49 0.01 26.33 -16.52
C ALA A 49 1.06 27.43 -16.75
N ALA A 50 2.33 27.17 -16.37
CA ALA A 50 3.45 28.09 -16.60
C ALA A 50 3.79 28.21 -18.10
N TYR A 51 3.66 27.12 -18.87
CA TYR A 51 3.87 27.08 -20.32
C TYR A 51 2.81 27.89 -21.07
N LEU A 52 1.53 27.76 -20.68
CA LEU A 52 0.44 28.56 -21.26
C LEU A 52 0.62 30.06 -21.00
N GLN A 53 1.08 30.43 -19.80
CA GLN A 53 1.29 31.83 -19.39
C GLN A 53 2.50 32.48 -20.09
N GLN A 54 3.52 31.70 -20.44
CA GLN A 54 4.66 32.16 -21.25
C GLN A 54 4.28 32.33 -22.72
N ARG A 55 3.45 31.44 -23.28
CA ARG A 55 3.00 31.53 -24.68
C ARG A 55 2.15 32.77 -24.96
N TRP A 56 1.45 33.32 -23.96
CA TRP A 56 0.68 34.57 -24.09
C TRP A 56 1.52 35.85 -24.09
N GLN A 57 2.69 35.84 -23.46
CA GLN A 57 3.55 37.03 -23.39
C GLN A 57 4.37 37.26 -24.67
N GLY A 58 4.33 36.34 -25.64
CA GLY A 58 5.15 36.36 -26.86
C GLY A 58 4.38 36.50 -28.18
N GLY A 59 3.15 37.01 -28.20
CA GLY A 59 2.33 37.05 -29.41
C GLY A 59 1.69 38.42 -29.70
N GLU A 60 2.44 39.34 -30.29
CA GLU A 60 1.85 40.43 -31.08
C GLU A 60 1.58 39.91 -32.51
N GLY A 61 0.30 39.79 -32.86
CA GLY A 61 -0.17 39.61 -34.24
C GLY A 61 -0.89 38.28 -34.54
N ALA A 62 -2.23 38.29 -34.43
CA ALA A 62 -3.17 37.64 -35.37
C ALA A 62 -4.63 37.77 -34.86
N GLU A 63 -5.47 38.43 -35.66
CA GLU A 63 -6.92 38.54 -35.44
C GLU A 63 -7.69 37.23 -35.75
N ALA A 64 -8.79 37.06 -34.99
CA ALA A 64 -10.06 36.45 -35.38
C ALA A 64 -10.10 35.00 -35.92
N GLY A 65 -10.11 34.04 -34.99
CA GLY A 65 -10.79 32.75 -35.11
C GLY A 65 -11.54 32.45 -33.81
N SER A 66 -12.86 32.29 -33.89
CA SER A 66 -13.82 32.38 -32.78
C SER A 66 -13.78 31.22 -31.75
N ALA A 67 -12.79 31.18 -30.87
CA ALA A 67 -12.89 30.52 -29.57
C ALA A 67 -11.79 31.06 -28.65
N GLY A 68 -12.10 32.09 -27.86
CA GLY A 68 -11.10 32.74 -27.02
C GLY A 68 -10.39 31.76 -26.06
N PRO A 69 -9.19 32.10 -25.60
CA PRO A 69 -8.39 31.29 -24.67
C PRO A 69 -9.16 30.78 -23.44
N GLY A 70 -10.16 31.54 -22.98
CA GLY A 70 -11.04 31.15 -21.89
C GLY A 70 -11.83 29.86 -22.16
N LYS A 71 -12.16 29.54 -23.42
CA LYS A 71 -12.83 28.28 -23.78
C LYS A 71 -11.88 27.08 -23.66
N GLU A 72 -10.63 27.24 -24.08
CA GLU A 72 -9.59 26.20 -23.92
C GLU A 72 -9.26 25.96 -22.43
N VAL A 73 -9.11 27.03 -21.66
CA VAL A 73 -8.90 26.96 -20.20
C VAL A 73 -10.11 26.32 -19.50
N ALA A 74 -11.34 26.69 -19.87
CA ALA A 74 -12.54 26.08 -19.32
C ALA A 74 -12.65 24.58 -19.67
N GLU A 75 -12.23 24.19 -20.88
CA GLU A 75 -12.19 22.78 -21.27
C GLU A 75 -11.10 22.00 -20.50
N ALA A 76 -9.92 22.59 -20.28
CA ALA A 76 -8.86 22.02 -19.46
C ALA A 76 -9.34 21.78 -18.02
N LEU A 77 -9.95 22.79 -17.38
CA LEU A 77 -10.54 22.66 -16.04
C LEU A 77 -11.64 21.59 -15.99
N ARG A 78 -12.46 21.47 -17.04
CA ARG A 78 -13.47 20.41 -17.15
C ARG A 78 -12.84 19.01 -17.25
N LYS A 79 -11.73 18.86 -17.98
CA LYS A 79 -10.98 17.60 -18.11
C LYS A 79 -10.29 17.22 -16.79
N ASP A 80 -9.73 18.20 -16.07
CA ASP A 80 -9.10 17.98 -14.76
C ASP A 80 -10.11 17.59 -13.69
N ARG A 81 -11.27 18.27 -13.63
CA ARG A 81 -12.36 17.84 -12.76
C ARG A 81 -12.77 16.39 -13.01
N ARG A 82 -12.97 16.00 -14.28
CA ARG A 82 -13.27 14.60 -14.65
C ARG A 82 -12.17 13.62 -14.24
N ARG A 83 -10.91 14.05 -14.24
CA ARG A 83 -9.78 13.22 -13.80
C ARG A 83 -9.80 13.04 -12.28
N GLU A 84 -10.00 14.13 -11.54
CA GLU A 84 -10.11 14.09 -10.07
C GLU A 84 -11.35 13.31 -9.62
N ASP A 85 -12.50 13.48 -10.27
CA ASP A 85 -13.72 12.71 -9.97
C ASP A 85 -13.46 11.20 -10.09
N ARG A 86 -12.78 10.76 -11.15
CA ARG A 86 -12.40 9.34 -11.31
C ARG A 86 -11.44 8.88 -10.22
N ARG A 87 -10.51 9.74 -9.79
CA ARG A 87 -9.56 9.43 -8.74
C ARG A 87 -10.26 9.32 -7.37
N LEU A 88 -11.16 10.24 -7.05
CA LEU A 88 -11.99 10.21 -5.84
C LEU A 88 -12.90 8.98 -5.84
N LYS A 89 -13.58 8.70 -6.96
CA LYS A 89 -14.41 7.50 -7.10
C LYS A 89 -13.61 6.21 -6.88
N ARG A 90 -12.38 6.12 -7.37
CA ARG A 90 -11.50 4.96 -7.09
C ARG A 90 -11.12 4.87 -5.61
N GLN A 91 -10.84 6.00 -4.97
CA GLN A 91 -10.52 6.04 -3.54
C GLN A 91 -11.74 5.62 -2.71
N GLU A 92 -12.92 6.12 -3.04
CA GLU A 92 -14.18 5.80 -2.38
C GLU A 92 -14.55 4.33 -2.58
N MET A 93 -14.48 3.82 -3.81
CA MET A 93 -14.67 2.39 -4.08
C MET A 93 -13.71 1.51 -3.26
N LYS A 94 -12.45 1.94 -3.10
CA LYS A 94 -11.47 1.20 -2.28
C LYS A 94 -11.79 1.26 -0.78
N LYS A 95 -12.25 2.40 -0.27
CA LYS A 95 -12.68 2.56 1.13
C LYS A 95 -13.95 1.75 1.40
N ASN A 96 -14.94 1.84 0.52
CA ASN A 96 -16.21 1.13 0.63
C ASN A 96 -16.02 -0.39 0.45
N ALA A 97 -15.06 -0.83 -0.36
CA ALA A 97 -14.70 -2.24 -0.47
C ALA A 97 -13.89 -2.77 0.72
N MET A 98 -13.32 -1.89 1.55
CA MET A 98 -12.64 -2.31 2.79
C MET A 98 -13.70 -2.63 3.85
N VAL A 99 -13.66 -3.86 4.35
CA VAL A 99 -14.57 -4.36 5.38
C VAL A 99 -13.82 -4.50 6.70
N CYS A 100 -14.43 -4.06 7.80
CA CYS A 100 -13.85 -4.19 9.13
C CYS A 100 -13.89 -5.65 9.60
N PHE A 101 -12.79 -6.20 10.14
CA PHE A 101 -12.78 -7.58 10.61
C PHE A 101 -13.56 -7.82 11.91
N HIS A 102 -13.86 -6.75 12.66
CA HIS A 102 -14.60 -6.83 13.92
C HIS A 102 -16.12 -6.79 13.68
N CYS A 103 -16.66 -5.70 13.13
CA CYS A 103 -18.10 -5.57 12.87
C CYS A 103 -18.55 -6.09 11.49
N ARG A 104 -17.62 -6.40 10.57
CA ARG A 104 -17.91 -6.79 9.17
C ARG A 104 -18.70 -5.76 8.35
N GLU A 105 -18.69 -4.50 8.79
CA GLU A 105 -19.27 -3.41 8.03
C GLU A 105 -18.27 -2.83 7.01
N PRO A 106 -18.73 -2.48 5.80
CA PRO A 106 -17.90 -1.83 4.78
C PRO A 106 -17.59 -0.37 5.15
N GLY A 107 -16.51 0.18 4.59
CA GLY A 107 -16.16 1.59 4.68
C GLY A 107 -15.00 1.92 5.62
N HIS A 108 -14.65 1.02 6.56
CA HIS A 108 -13.60 1.25 7.56
C HIS A 108 -12.78 -0.01 7.87
N GLY A 109 -11.57 0.18 8.40
CA GLY A 109 -10.71 -0.89 8.89
C GLY A 109 -10.85 -1.09 10.40
N VAL A 110 -10.24 -2.15 10.95
CA VAL A 110 -10.31 -2.46 12.40
C VAL A 110 -9.87 -1.30 13.29
N ALA A 111 -8.90 -0.50 12.86
CA ALA A 111 -8.40 0.65 13.61
C ALA A 111 -9.42 1.81 13.70
N ASP A 112 -10.28 1.96 12.70
CA ASP A 112 -11.27 3.03 12.61
C ASP A 112 -12.68 2.51 12.95
N CYS A 113 -12.77 1.34 13.60
CA CYS A 113 -14.04 0.70 13.93
C CYS A 113 -14.68 1.39 15.14
N PRO A 114 -15.88 1.97 14.99
CA PRO A 114 -16.55 2.66 16.08
C PRO A 114 -16.83 1.73 17.27
N ALA A 115 -17.14 0.45 17.00
CA ALA A 115 -17.37 -0.55 18.03
C ALA A 115 -16.11 -0.92 18.86
N VAL A 116 -14.90 -0.79 18.28
CA VAL A 116 -13.65 -1.11 18.99
C VAL A 116 -13.23 0.02 19.94
N LEU A 117 -13.66 1.25 19.65
CA LEU A 117 -13.39 2.42 20.50
C LEU A 117 -14.03 2.29 21.90
N GLU A 118 -15.14 1.56 22.01
CA GLU A 118 -15.81 1.27 23.29
C GLU A 118 -15.20 0.08 24.04
N SER A 119 -14.56 -0.87 23.36
CA SER A 119 -14.07 -2.12 23.95
C SER A 119 -12.53 -2.24 23.90
N GLN A 120 -11.82 -1.33 24.56
CA GLN A 120 -10.34 -1.15 24.57
C GLN A 120 -9.46 -2.42 24.79
N ASP A 121 -10.05 -3.59 24.98
CA ASP A 121 -9.41 -4.86 25.36
C ASP A 121 -8.88 -5.71 24.19
N MET A 122 -9.02 -5.23 22.94
CA MET A 122 -8.76 -6.04 21.75
C MET A 122 -7.42 -5.75 21.08
N GLY A 123 -6.32 -5.68 21.85
CA GLY A 123 -4.95 -5.92 21.37
C GLY A 123 -4.58 -5.34 19.99
N THR A 124 -5.06 -4.15 19.65
CA THR A 124 -4.78 -3.54 18.34
C THR A 124 -3.33 -3.09 18.35
N GLY A 125 -2.49 -3.75 17.55
CA GLY A 125 -1.06 -3.45 17.44
C GLY A 125 -0.14 -4.40 18.20
N ILE A 126 -0.63 -5.51 18.77
CA ILE A 126 0.25 -6.59 19.25
C ILE A 126 0.60 -7.56 18.13
N CYS A 127 1.82 -8.09 18.15
CA CYS A 127 2.22 -9.20 17.31
C CYS A 127 1.50 -10.46 17.78
N TYR A 128 0.62 -11.00 16.95
CA TYR A 128 -0.13 -12.22 17.30
C TYR A 128 0.72 -13.48 17.50
N ARG A 129 2.01 -13.44 17.10
CA ARG A 129 2.96 -14.53 17.32
C ARG A 129 3.70 -14.44 18.64
N CYS A 130 4.14 -13.25 19.07
CA CYS A 130 4.99 -13.08 20.25
C CYS A 130 4.50 -12.05 21.27
N GLY A 131 3.33 -11.45 21.07
CA GLY A 131 2.69 -10.50 22.00
C GLY A 131 3.30 -9.10 22.03
N SER A 132 4.44 -8.86 21.36
CA SER A 132 5.09 -7.54 21.36
C SER A 132 4.33 -6.50 20.55
N THR A 133 4.27 -5.26 21.00
CA THR A 133 3.63 -4.14 20.28
C THR A 133 4.51 -3.45 19.23
N GLU A 134 5.77 -3.85 19.13
CA GLU A 134 6.76 -3.17 18.28
C GLU A 134 6.64 -3.53 16.79
N HIS A 135 6.01 -4.66 16.45
CA HIS A 135 5.94 -5.16 15.08
C HIS A 135 4.70 -5.99 14.77
N ASP A 136 4.37 -6.08 13.49
CA ASP A 136 3.31 -6.93 12.96
C ASP A 136 3.80 -8.37 12.72
N ILE A 137 2.86 -9.33 12.58
CA ILE A 137 3.15 -10.75 12.28
C ILE A 137 4.21 -10.94 11.17
N SER A 138 4.14 -10.13 10.11
CA SER A 138 5.02 -10.25 8.94
C SER A 138 6.48 -9.92 9.23
N LYS A 139 6.75 -9.15 10.29
CA LYS A 139 8.11 -8.74 10.69
C LYS A 139 8.57 -9.47 11.94
N CYS A 140 7.75 -10.39 12.45
CA CYS A 140 8.08 -11.18 13.62
C CYS A 140 9.18 -12.19 13.29
N LYS A 141 10.29 -12.08 14.02
CA LYS A 141 11.42 -13.02 13.95
C LYS A 141 11.39 -14.07 15.06
N ALA A 142 10.45 -13.97 16.00
CA ALA A 142 10.33 -14.91 17.10
C ALA A 142 9.94 -16.30 16.58
N LYS A 143 10.67 -17.31 17.03
CA LYS A 143 10.29 -18.70 16.83
C LYS A 143 9.32 -19.05 17.96
N VAL A 144 8.09 -19.37 17.59
CA VAL A 144 7.05 -19.79 18.53
C VAL A 144 7.05 -21.31 18.56
N ASP A 145 6.93 -21.90 19.75
CA ASP A 145 6.87 -23.34 19.91
C ASP A 145 5.65 -23.91 19.19
N PRO A 146 5.81 -24.89 18.28
CA PRO A 146 4.70 -25.48 17.51
C PRO A 146 3.59 -26.07 18.38
N ALA A 147 3.88 -26.42 19.63
CA ALA A 147 2.94 -27.01 20.58
C ALA A 147 1.81 -26.05 21.02
N VAL A 148 2.06 -24.73 21.00
CA VAL A 148 1.07 -23.71 21.44
C VAL A 148 0.25 -23.19 20.24
N GLY A 149 0.52 -23.70 19.04
CA GLY A 149 -0.14 -23.29 17.81
C GLY A 149 0.50 -22.04 17.17
N PRO A 150 0.06 -21.69 15.94
CA PRO A 150 0.73 -20.67 15.14
C PRO A 150 0.54 -19.23 15.64
N PHE A 151 -0.51 -18.96 16.43
CA PHE A 151 -0.90 -17.62 16.87
C PHE A 151 -1.40 -17.57 18.32
N PRO A 152 -0.53 -17.80 19.33
CA PRO A 152 -0.94 -17.89 20.73
C PRO A 152 -1.58 -16.61 21.28
N TYR A 153 -1.17 -15.44 20.76
CA TYR A 153 -1.66 -14.13 21.23
C TYR A 153 -2.77 -13.55 20.34
N ALA A 154 -3.22 -14.28 19.30
CA ALA A 154 -4.37 -13.86 18.52
C ALA A 154 -5.66 -14.11 19.30
N LYS A 155 -6.43 -13.04 19.57
CA LYS A 155 -7.83 -13.13 19.98
C LYS A 155 -8.72 -13.23 18.75
N CYS A 156 -9.58 -14.23 18.68
CA CYS A 156 -10.54 -14.37 17.62
C CYS A 156 -11.64 -13.29 17.72
N PHE A 157 -11.94 -12.60 16.61
CA PHE A 157 -12.99 -11.58 16.60
C PHE A 157 -14.42 -12.16 16.55
N ILE A 158 -14.57 -13.47 16.49
CA ILE A 158 -15.87 -14.16 16.37
C ILE A 158 -16.23 -14.83 17.70
N CYS A 159 -15.38 -15.73 18.20
CA CYS A 159 -15.62 -16.44 19.47
C CYS A 159 -14.92 -15.79 20.69
N GLY A 160 -14.02 -14.83 20.50
CA GLY A 160 -13.29 -14.17 21.58
C GLY A 160 -12.15 -14.98 22.19
N GLU A 161 -12.01 -16.25 21.82
CA GLU A 161 -10.95 -17.14 22.32
C GLU A 161 -9.57 -16.78 21.76
N MET A 162 -8.53 -17.11 22.54
CA MET A 162 -7.13 -16.91 22.13
C MET A 162 -6.56 -18.14 21.44
N GLY A 163 -5.61 -17.96 20.54
CA GLY A 163 -4.86 -19.05 19.88
C GLY A 163 -5.13 -19.20 18.38
N HIS A 164 -6.12 -18.50 17.83
CA HIS A 164 -6.46 -18.57 16.41
C HIS A 164 -6.97 -17.24 15.84
N LEU A 165 -6.91 -17.11 14.51
CA LEU A 165 -7.47 -15.97 13.78
C LEU A 165 -8.93 -16.27 13.40
N SER A 166 -9.76 -15.24 13.20
CA SER A 166 -11.16 -15.38 12.77
C SER A 166 -11.37 -16.23 11.50
N ARG A 167 -10.34 -16.35 10.65
CA ARG A 167 -10.36 -17.21 9.46
C ARG A 167 -10.30 -18.71 9.80
N SER A 168 -9.63 -19.08 10.88
CA SER A 168 -9.43 -20.45 11.33
C SER A 168 -10.27 -20.78 12.57
N CYS A 169 -11.29 -19.97 12.83
CA CYS A 169 -12.22 -20.21 13.92
C CYS A 169 -13.15 -21.37 13.55
N PRO A 170 -13.26 -22.42 14.38
CA PRO A 170 -14.17 -23.53 14.15
C PRO A 170 -15.65 -23.09 14.21
N ASP A 171 -15.95 -22.13 15.09
CA ASP A 171 -17.30 -21.61 15.32
C ASP A 171 -17.56 -20.32 14.52
N ASN A 172 -17.29 -20.33 13.21
CA ASN A 172 -17.53 -19.17 12.35
C ASN A 172 -18.87 -19.28 11.59
N PRO A 173 -19.97 -18.66 12.09
CA PRO A 173 -21.29 -18.78 11.45
C PRO A 173 -21.36 -18.12 10.07
N LYS A 174 -20.48 -17.16 9.78
CA LYS A 174 -20.43 -16.45 8.48
C LYS A 174 -19.33 -17.00 7.55
N GLY A 175 -18.50 -17.94 8.01
CA GLY A 175 -17.39 -18.51 7.25
C GLY A 175 -16.32 -17.52 6.80
N LEU A 176 -15.52 -17.95 5.82
CA LEU A 176 -14.42 -17.17 5.21
C LEU A 176 -14.90 -15.98 4.37
N TYR A 177 -16.18 -15.92 4.02
CA TYR A 177 -16.76 -14.89 3.17
C TYR A 177 -17.16 -13.64 3.99
N ALA A 178 -16.84 -12.45 3.47
CA ALA A 178 -17.10 -11.19 4.17
C ALA A 178 -18.60 -10.95 4.41
N GLU A 179 -19.42 -11.19 3.37
CA GLU A 179 -20.88 -11.04 3.39
C GLU A 179 -21.62 -12.24 4.01
N GLY A 180 -20.88 -13.28 4.41
CA GLY A 180 -21.47 -14.57 4.78
C GLY A 180 -21.76 -15.47 3.58
N GLY A 181 -21.98 -16.75 3.86
CA GLY A 181 -22.24 -17.79 2.87
C GLY A 181 -21.12 -18.81 2.74
N GLY A 182 -21.42 -19.92 2.06
CA GLY A 182 -20.49 -21.02 1.82
C GLY A 182 -20.06 -21.11 0.35
N CYS A 183 -19.16 -22.04 0.08
CA CYS A 183 -18.83 -22.47 -1.26
C CYS A 183 -20.11 -22.80 -2.03
N ARG A 184 -20.29 -22.22 -3.23
CA ARG A 184 -21.51 -22.44 -4.04
C ARG A 184 -21.63 -23.85 -4.65
N LEU A 185 -20.60 -24.67 -4.50
CA LEU A 185 -20.60 -26.06 -4.98
C LEU A 185 -21.03 -27.01 -3.86
N CYS A 186 -20.30 -27.01 -2.74
CA CYS A 186 -20.54 -27.94 -1.63
C CYS A 186 -21.20 -27.32 -0.39
N GLY A 187 -21.47 -26.01 -0.40
CA GLY A 187 -22.08 -25.29 0.73
C GLY A 187 -21.16 -25.01 1.92
N SER A 188 -19.91 -25.50 1.94
CA SER A 188 -19.06 -25.37 3.12
C SER A 188 -18.50 -23.95 3.30
N VAL A 189 -18.35 -23.53 4.55
CA VAL A 189 -17.86 -22.19 4.96
C VAL A 189 -16.35 -22.11 5.13
N GLU A 190 -15.66 -23.24 5.07
CA GLU A 190 -14.24 -23.40 5.40
C GLU A 190 -13.29 -23.04 4.25
N HIS A 191 -13.75 -23.12 3.00
CA HIS A 191 -12.92 -22.84 1.83
C HIS A 191 -13.58 -21.88 0.85
N PHE A 192 -12.74 -21.22 0.06
CA PHE A 192 -13.23 -20.47 -1.09
C PHE A 192 -13.59 -21.44 -2.21
N ARG A 193 -14.56 -21.08 -3.05
CA ARG A 193 -14.94 -21.82 -4.28
C ARG A 193 -13.75 -22.27 -5.15
N LYS A 194 -12.64 -21.52 -5.14
CA LYS A 194 -11.42 -21.86 -5.88
C LYS A 194 -10.72 -23.11 -5.33
N ASP A 195 -10.74 -23.27 -4.01
CA ASP A 195 -10.07 -24.32 -3.26
C ASP A 195 -11.06 -25.45 -2.89
N CYS A 196 -12.20 -25.50 -3.59
CA CYS A 196 -13.22 -26.52 -3.32
C CYS A 196 -12.73 -27.89 -3.79
N PRO A 197 -12.69 -28.90 -2.91
CA PRO A 197 -12.22 -30.25 -3.27
C PRO A 197 -13.10 -30.88 -4.34
N GLU A 198 -14.41 -30.62 -4.34
CA GLU A 198 -15.33 -31.12 -5.38
C GLU A 198 -15.03 -30.53 -6.76
N LYS A 199 -14.47 -29.31 -6.82
CA LYS A 199 -14.04 -28.71 -8.08
C LYS A 199 -12.78 -29.38 -8.64
N GLN A 200 -11.88 -29.84 -7.77
CA GLN A 200 -10.69 -30.60 -8.20
C GLN A 200 -11.13 -31.92 -8.85
N ASN A 201 -12.08 -32.61 -8.23
CA ASN A 201 -12.63 -33.87 -8.76
C ASN A 201 -13.36 -33.72 -10.12
N LEU A 202 -13.92 -32.54 -10.41
CA LEU A 202 -14.58 -32.23 -11.70
C LEU A 202 -13.61 -31.82 -12.82
N GLY A 203 -12.33 -31.54 -12.50
CA GLY A 203 -11.31 -31.16 -13.48
C GLY A 203 -10.44 -32.31 -13.98
N GLU A 204 -10.60 -33.50 -13.40
CA GLU A 204 -9.84 -34.73 -13.74
C GLU A 204 -10.65 -35.72 -14.60
N MET A 205 -11.79 -35.31 -15.15
CA MET A 205 -12.58 -36.06 -16.15
C MET A 205 -12.75 -35.23 -17.42
#